data_AF-A0A674NME1-F1
#
_entry.id   AF-A0A674NME1-F1
#
_cell.length_a   1.000
_cell.length_b   1.000
_cell.length_c   1.000
_cell.angle_alpha   90.00
_cell.angle_beta   90.00
_cell.angle_gamma   90.00
#
_symmetry.space_group_name_H-M   'P 1'
#
loop_
_entity.id
_entity.type
_entity.pdbx_description
1 polymer ?
#
loop_
_entity_poly.entity_id
_entity_poly.type
_entity_poly.pdbx_seq_one_letter_code
_entity_poly.pdbx_strand_id
1 'polypeptide(L)'
;MADADKVPAVPESLLKRRKAFATMKAIRIKKMLAAKKARKVKRKLIFKRAEKYHKEYRQMYRREIRLSRIARRVGNFYLSSPRGGMNKKTTHFVEGGDAGNREDQINRLVRRMN
;
A
#
# COMPACT_ATOMS: atom_id res chain seq x y z
N MET A 1 69.66 36.34 -15.20
CA MET A 1 68.20 36.15 -15.37
C MET A 1 67.94 34.68 -15.14
N ALA A 2 67.48 34.32 -13.94
CA ALA A 2 67.27 32.94 -13.54
C ALA A 2 65.85 32.51 -13.91
N ASP A 3 65.77 31.31 -14.44
CA ASP A 3 64.60 30.64 -14.99
C ASP A 3 63.36 30.75 -14.10
N ALA A 4 62.28 31.29 -14.65
CA ALA A 4 60.97 31.20 -14.03
C ALA A 4 60.57 29.72 -13.96
N ASP A 5 60.45 29.18 -12.75
CA ASP A 5 60.02 27.82 -12.43
C ASP A 5 58.88 27.33 -13.34
N LYS A 6 59.22 26.51 -14.34
CA LYS A 6 58.24 25.78 -15.15
C LYS A 6 57.64 24.66 -14.30
N VAL A 7 56.53 24.98 -13.63
CA VAL A 7 55.68 23.99 -12.94
C VAL A 7 55.35 22.85 -13.91
N PRO A 8 55.49 21.57 -13.52
CA PRO A 8 55.28 20.45 -14.44
C PRO A 8 53.86 20.47 -15.01
N ALA A 9 53.76 20.46 -16.34
CA ALA A 9 52.49 20.39 -17.04
C ALA A 9 51.72 19.14 -16.59
N VAL A 10 50.48 19.33 -16.16
CA VAL A 10 49.64 18.25 -15.64
C VAL A 10 49.48 17.17 -16.73
N PRO A 11 49.73 15.89 -16.42
CA PRO A 11 49.60 14.82 -17.41
C PRO A 11 48.19 14.77 -18.03
N GLU A 12 48.09 14.62 -19.35
CA GLU A 12 46.81 14.61 -20.07
C GLU A 12 45.85 13.52 -19.58
N SER A 13 46.39 12.36 -19.18
CA SER A 13 45.63 11.26 -18.61
C SER A 13 44.89 11.67 -17.33
N LEU A 14 45.52 12.51 -16.50
CA LEU A 14 44.95 13.02 -15.27
C LEU A 14 43.85 14.07 -15.54
N LEU A 15 44.03 14.91 -16.56
CA LEU A 15 43.01 15.86 -17.01
C LEU A 15 41.77 15.16 -17.58
N LYS A 16 41.95 14.11 -18.39
CA LYS A 16 40.86 13.27 -18.91
C LYS A 16 40.09 12.59 -17.77
N ARG A 17 40.78 12.03 -16.78
CA ARG A 17 40.17 11.42 -15.59
C ARG A 17 39.38 12.42 -14.73
N ARG A 18 39.92 13.63 -14.52
CA ARG A 18 39.23 14.71 -13.78
C ARG A 18 37.92 15.13 -14.45
N LYS A 19 37.92 15.29 -15.78
CA LYS A 19 36.71 15.61 -16.56
C LYS A 19 35.66 14.51 -16.44
N ALA A 20 36.05 13.24 -16.58
CA ALA A 20 35.13 12.10 -16.44
C ALA A 20 34.54 11.98 -15.01
N PHE A 21 35.35 12.23 -13.98
CA PHE A 21 34.85 12.20 -12.60
C PHE A 21 33.85 13.34 -12.33
N ALA A 22 34.11 14.53 -12.86
CA ALA A 22 33.20 15.68 -12.74
C ALA A 22 31.83 15.40 -13.40
N THR A 23 31.81 14.80 -14.60
CA THR A 23 30.55 14.46 -15.28
C THR A 23 29.79 13.38 -14.52
N MET A 24 30.47 12.32 -14.07
CA MET A 24 29.85 11.27 -13.25
C MET A 24 29.28 11.82 -11.94
N LYS A 25 30.01 12.73 -11.27
CA LYS A 25 29.54 13.40 -10.06
C LYS A 25 28.30 14.25 -10.32
N ALA A 26 28.27 15.02 -11.41
CA ALA A 26 27.11 15.81 -11.81
C ALA A 26 25.88 14.94 -12.09
N ILE A 27 26.06 13.83 -12.82
CA ILE A 27 24.98 12.86 -13.08
C ILE A 27 24.45 12.27 -11.77
N ARG A 28 25.34 11.87 -10.85
CA ARG A 28 24.95 11.30 -9.55
C ARG A 28 24.15 12.29 -8.72
N ILE A 29 24.59 13.56 -8.66
CA ILE A 29 23.89 14.62 -7.94
C ILE A 29 22.50 14.85 -8.57
N LYS A 30 22.40 14.95 -9.89
CA LYS A 30 21.12 15.11 -10.59
C LYS A 30 20.15 13.95 -10.30
N LYS A 31 20.63 12.70 -10.33
CA LYS A 31 19.84 11.52 -9.97
C LYS A 31 19.38 11.55 -8.51
N MET A 32 20.27 11.92 -7.58
CA MET A 32 19.95 12.01 -6.17
C MET A 32 18.86 13.06 -5.90
N LEU A 33 18.95 14.23 -6.54
CA LEU A 33 17.95 15.29 -6.41
C LEU A 33 16.58 14.85 -6.96
N ALA A 34 16.57 14.19 -8.12
CA ALA A 34 15.34 13.64 -8.70
C ALA A 34 14.70 12.60 -7.75
N ALA A 35 15.48 11.67 -7.21
CA ALA A 35 15.01 10.67 -6.25
C ALA A 35 14.48 11.32 -4.95
N LYS A 36 15.12 12.38 -4.46
CA LYS A 36 14.68 13.14 -3.28
C LYS A 36 13.31 13.80 -3.53
N LYS A 37 13.10 14.38 -4.72
CA LYS A 37 11.79 14.94 -5.11
C LYS A 37 10.71 13.86 -5.16
N ALA A 38 10.99 12.74 -5.83
CA ALA A 38 10.07 11.60 -5.91
C ALA A 38 9.71 11.03 -4.52
N ARG A 39 10.69 10.92 -3.62
CA ARG A 39 10.47 10.46 -2.24
C ARG A 39 9.54 11.38 -1.45
N LYS A 40 9.66 12.70 -1.61
CA LYS A 40 8.75 13.66 -0.96
C LYS A 40 7.31 13.45 -1.42
N VAL A 41 7.09 13.31 -2.72
CA VAL A 41 5.76 13.05 -3.29
C VAL A 41 5.19 11.74 -2.77
N LYS A 42 5.99 10.66 -2.80
CA LYS A 42 5.58 9.34 -2.28
C LYS A 42 5.22 9.39 -0.80
N ARG A 43 6.00 10.12 0.03
CA ARG A 43 5.72 10.26 1.47
C ARG A 43 4.39 10.98 1.73
N LYS A 44 4.09 12.06 1.00
CA LYS A 44 2.81 12.76 1.10
C LYS A 44 1.64 11.84 0.74
N LEU A 45 1.80 11.05 -0.32
CA LEU A 45 0.80 10.07 -0.75
C LEU A 45 0.57 8.96 0.28
N ILE A 46 1.64 8.37 0.82
CA ILE A 46 1.56 7.33 1.86
C ILE A 46 0.82 7.86 3.09
N PHE A 47 1.14 9.08 3.52
CA PHE A 47 0.47 9.69 4.67
C PHE A 47 -1.04 9.84 4.44
N LYS A 48 -1.46 10.34 3.27
CA LYS A 48 -2.88 10.48 2.94
C LYS A 48 -3.59 9.14 2.77
N ARG A 49 -2.91 8.11 2.27
CA ARG A 49 -3.46 6.75 2.23
C ARG A 49 -3.67 6.19 3.64
N ALA A 50 -2.71 6.37 4.54
CA ALA A 50 -2.83 5.93 5.93
C ALA A 50 -4.02 6.60 6.64
N GLU A 51 -4.19 7.91 6.46
CA GLU A 51 -5.34 8.66 6.98
C GLU A 51 -6.67 8.08 6.48
N LYS A 52 -6.76 7.79 5.17
CA LYS A 52 -7.95 7.17 4.57
C LYS A 52 -8.24 5.79 5.18
N TYR A 53 -7.24 4.90 5.25
CA TYR A 53 -7.43 3.56 5.79
C TYR A 53 -7.87 3.59 7.25
N HIS A 54 -7.26 4.44 8.08
CA HIS A 54 -7.68 4.61 9.46
C HIS A 54 -9.15 5.02 9.58
N LYS A 55 -9.57 6.01 8.78
CA LYS A 55 -10.97 6.47 8.73
C LYS A 55 -11.91 5.36 8.29
N GLU A 56 -11.55 4.60 7.25
CA GLU A 56 -12.32 3.49 6.71
C GLU A 56 -12.56 2.39 7.76
N TYR A 57 -11.49 1.90 8.40
CA TYR A 57 -11.60 0.90 9.47
C TYR A 57 -12.44 1.40 10.65
N ARG A 58 -12.25 2.67 11.08
CA ARG A 58 -13.06 3.27 12.15
C ARG A 58 -14.54 3.34 11.78
N GLN A 59 -14.86 3.71 10.54
CA GLN A 59 -16.23 3.79 10.04
C GLN A 59 -16.87 2.40 9.94
N MET A 60 -16.13 1.40 9.43
CA MET A 60 -16.59 0.02 9.33
C MET A 60 -16.94 -0.54 10.72
N TYR A 61 -16.05 -0.39 11.70
CA TYR A 61 -16.28 -0.84 13.07
C TYR A 61 -17.53 -0.18 13.69
N ARG A 62 -17.67 1.14 13.55
CA ARG A 62 -18.85 1.86 14.04
C ARG A 62 -20.13 1.44 13.32
N ARG A 63 -20.04 1.09 12.03
CA ARG A 63 -21.17 0.61 11.23
C ARG A 63 -21.64 -0.75 11.73
N GLU A 64 -20.75 -1.70 11.98
CA GLU A 64 -21.10 -3.02 12.52
C GLU A 64 -21.81 -2.91 13.87
N ILE A 65 -21.24 -2.13 14.79
CA ILE A 65 -21.87 -1.88 16.10
C ILE A 65 -23.26 -1.28 15.93
N ARG A 66 -23.41 -0.30 15.03
CA ARG A 66 -24.70 0.34 14.77
C ARG A 66 -25.72 -0.67 14.26
N LEU A 67 -25.37 -1.50 13.29
CA LEU A 67 -26.27 -2.49 12.70
C LEU A 67 -26.69 -3.53 13.74
N SER A 68 -25.75 -4.02 14.55
CA SER A 68 -26.05 -4.93 15.67
C SER A 68 -27.03 -4.31 16.67
N ARG A 69 -26.84 -3.04 17.06
CA ARG A 69 -27.75 -2.32 17.94
C ARG A 69 -29.14 -2.12 17.33
N ILE A 70 -29.22 -1.77 16.05
CA ILE A 70 -30.50 -1.61 15.35
C ILE A 70 -31.26 -2.93 15.31
N ALA A 71 -30.58 -4.02 14.93
CA ALA A 71 -31.19 -5.35 14.90
C ALA A 71 -31.73 -5.74 16.28
N ARG A 72 -30.91 -5.60 17.33
CA ARG A 72 -31.31 -5.87 18.72
C ARG A 72 -32.51 -5.04 19.16
N ARG A 73 -32.58 -3.75 18.77
CA ARG A 73 -33.70 -2.86 19.09
C ARG A 73 -35.01 -3.31 18.43
N VAL A 74 -34.95 -3.84 17.21
CA VAL A 74 -36.13 -4.31 16.46
C VAL A 74 -36.51 -5.76 16.83
N GLY A 75 -35.66 -6.47 17.59
CA GLY A 75 -35.86 -7.89 17.92
C GLY A 75 -35.31 -8.87 16.88
N ASN A 76 -34.54 -8.37 15.90
CA ASN A 76 -33.88 -9.17 14.87
C ASN A 76 -32.42 -9.45 15.21
N PHE A 77 -31.79 -10.37 14.47
CA PHE A 77 -30.37 -10.71 14.59
C PHE A 77 -29.56 -10.14 13.42
N TYR A 78 -28.35 -9.67 13.71
CA TYR A 78 -27.37 -9.26 12.71
C TYR A 78 -26.18 -10.23 12.74
N LEU A 79 -25.94 -10.93 11.64
CA LEU A 79 -24.84 -11.90 11.49
C LEU A 79 -23.66 -11.27 10.73
N SER A 80 -22.43 -11.66 11.09
CA SER A 80 -21.23 -11.20 10.39
C SER A 80 -21.00 -11.99 9.09
N SER A 81 -20.02 -11.57 8.27
CA SER A 81 -19.66 -12.35 7.09
C SER A 81 -18.98 -13.67 7.52
N PRO A 82 -19.25 -14.79 6.83
CA PRO A 82 -18.68 -16.07 7.23
C PRO A 82 -17.15 -16.04 7.09
N ARG A 83 -16.43 -16.61 8.06
CA ARG A 83 -14.97 -16.74 7.99
C ARG A 83 -14.56 -17.44 6.69
N GLY A 84 -13.56 -16.89 6.00
CA GLY A 84 -13.12 -17.35 4.68
C GLY A 84 -13.98 -16.86 3.50
N GLY A 85 -15.04 -16.08 3.75
CA GLY A 85 -15.91 -15.55 2.71
C GLY A 85 -16.93 -16.57 2.19
N MET A 86 -17.62 -16.19 1.11
CA MET A 86 -18.56 -17.06 0.40
C MET A 86 -17.88 -17.58 -0.87
N ASN A 87 -18.05 -18.86 -1.18
CA ASN A 87 -17.53 -19.53 -2.37
C ASN A 87 -18.19 -18.99 -3.64
N LYS A 88 -19.52 -19.13 -3.77
CA LYS A 88 -20.30 -18.64 -4.92
C LYS A 88 -21.64 -18.08 -4.45
N LYS A 89 -21.75 -16.75 -4.40
CA LYS A 89 -22.92 -16.03 -3.86
C LYS A 89 -24.18 -16.15 -4.69
N THR A 90 -24.05 -16.42 -5.98
CA THR A 90 -25.15 -16.44 -6.95
C THR A 90 -25.67 -17.84 -7.23
N THR A 91 -24.85 -18.87 -7.04
CA THR A 91 -25.18 -20.27 -7.31
C THR A 91 -25.91 -20.89 -6.12
N HIS A 92 -26.92 -21.71 -6.38
CA HIS A 92 -27.70 -22.37 -5.32
C HIS A 92 -26.86 -23.38 -4.53
N PHE A 93 -27.22 -23.57 -3.26
CA PHE A 93 -26.50 -24.49 -2.36
C PHE A 93 -26.44 -25.93 -2.88
N VAL A 94 -27.53 -26.44 -3.45
CA VAL A 94 -27.62 -27.79 -4.04
C VAL A 94 -26.67 -27.97 -5.24
N GLU A 95 -26.38 -26.88 -5.95
CA GLU A 95 -25.43 -26.84 -7.08
C GLU A 95 -23.97 -26.60 -6.63
N GLY A 96 -23.70 -26.65 -5.31
CA GLY A 96 -22.39 -26.38 -4.73
C GLY A 96 -22.07 -24.91 -4.51
N GLY A 97 -23.07 -24.02 -4.53
CA GLY A 97 -22.94 -22.60 -4.20
C GLY A 97 -23.27 -22.24 -2.75
N ASP A 98 -23.55 -20.95 -2.49
CA ASP A 98 -23.88 -20.42 -1.17
C ASP A 98 -25.24 -19.72 -1.08
N ALA A 99 -25.99 -19.68 -2.18
CA ALA A 99 -27.30 -19.04 -2.25
C ALA A 99 -28.44 -20.00 -1.88
N GLY A 100 -29.53 -19.44 -1.36
CA GLY A 100 -30.78 -20.16 -1.10
C GLY A 100 -30.80 -20.97 0.20
N ASN A 101 -31.80 -21.85 0.29
CA ASN A 101 -32.05 -22.68 1.46
C ASN A 101 -30.95 -23.74 1.64
N ARG A 102 -30.47 -23.90 2.88
CA ARG A 102 -29.50 -24.93 3.28
C ARG A 102 -30.11 -26.02 4.16
N GLU A 103 -31.40 -25.92 4.45
CA GLU A 103 -32.14 -26.80 5.34
C GLU A 103 -31.37 -27.01 6.65
N ASP A 104 -31.15 -28.26 7.05
CA ASP A 104 -30.45 -28.64 8.29
C ASP A 104 -28.98 -28.18 8.35
N GLN A 105 -28.39 -27.83 7.20
CA GLN A 105 -27.00 -27.39 7.12
C GLN A 105 -26.81 -25.89 7.40
N ILE A 106 -27.90 -25.14 7.66
CA ILE A 106 -27.83 -23.70 7.95
C ILE A 106 -26.95 -23.40 9.18
N ASN A 107 -27.00 -24.25 10.20
CA ASN A 107 -26.23 -24.06 11.43
C ASN A 107 -24.71 -24.10 11.18
N ARG A 108 -24.25 -24.86 10.20
CA ARG A 108 -22.83 -24.88 9.81
C ARG A 108 -22.39 -23.52 9.27
N LEU A 109 -23.24 -22.85 8.49
CA LEU A 109 -22.96 -21.50 7.98
C LEU A 109 -23.00 -20.47 9.11
N VAL A 110 -24.03 -20.51 9.96
CA VAL A 110 -24.19 -19.56 11.07
C VAL A 110 -22.98 -19.62 12.01
N ARG A 111 -22.46 -20.81 12.33
CA ARG A 111 -21.23 -20.96 13.14
C ARG A 111 -20.00 -20.30 12.52
N ARG A 112 -19.93 -20.19 11.19
CA ARG A 112 -18.85 -19.46 10.50
C ARG A 112 -19.02 -17.95 10.57
N MET A 113 -20.23 -17.46 10.84
CA MET A 113 -20.59 -16.04 10.94
C MET A 113 -20.55 -15.51 12.38
N ASN A 114 -20.19 -16.36 13.35
CA ASN A 114 -19.95 -16.02 14.75
C ASN A 114 -18.47 -16.05 15.11
#